data_AF-A0A7S2DE98-F1
#
_entry.id   AF-A0A7S2DE98-F1
#
_cell.length_a   1.000
_cell.length_b   1.000
_cell.length_c   1.000
_cell.angle_alpha   90.00
_cell.angle_beta   90.00
_cell.angle_gamma   90.00
#
_symmetry.space_group_name_H-M   'P 1'
#
loop_
_entity.id
_entity.type
_entity.pdbx_description
1 polymer ?
#
loop_
_entity_poly.entity_id
_entity_poly.type
_entity_poly.pdbx_seq_one_letter_code
_entity_poly.pdbx_strand_id
1 'polypeptide(L)'
;PIGPTGQGYEPTYGNVETSYVMVMIRNTLAEIMKKAGVENSGIGPVEYGMESTTCRVVCVAVFCVAICGEIFSMETMARFLWYSHNTGQWAPKRKSTYNNLQQKPDAPPEDAEAEYSKWVEFDENAKTDKAKEIFPIIGKSSLDHVTFKCNGVTVSWKLFSWLMLVGRSVIVVQTFWNGLNFLMNTGGIVDQILNSLALIFIIDLDRLMFTTLARGITKDIMQRLEPLRVKPMPGDLEKELKQRRKSELDWGFCSFLKNFVLINRSTLVLIAVTVGGHFAYFYQHCAMESSPLDVTQWGSSSYFEGQTRLLGGWEFVFGGWYSQPTVDKYSENATCTPAVPDLRTHNISKASEPEGCGLPSPWSK
;
A
#
# COMPACT_ATOMS: atom_id res chain seq x y z
N PRO A 1 -4.82 -37.63 -10.29
CA PRO A 1 -3.55 -38.25 -9.80
C PRO A 1 -3.82 -39.00 -8.50
N ILE A 2 -3.40 -40.24 -8.32
CA ILE A 2 -3.66 -40.98 -7.07
C ILE A 2 -2.62 -40.61 -6.00
N GLY A 3 -3.06 -40.17 -4.83
CA GLY A 3 -2.19 -39.81 -3.70
C GLY A 3 -1.56 -41.01 -2.99
N PRO A 4 -0.68 -40.79 -1.98
CA PRO A 4 -0.05 -41.88 -1.23
C PRO A 4 -1.09 -42.71 -0.46
N THR A 5 -2.25 -42.11 -0.22
CA THR A 5 -3.40 -42.70 0.45
C THR A 5 -4.22 -43.63 -0.44
N GLY A 6 -3.92 -43.74 -1.74
CA GLY A 6 -4.67 -44.53 -2.71
C GLY A 6 -5.99 -43.88 -3.15
N GLN A 7 -6.30 -42.68 -2.67
CA GLN A 7 -7.44 -41.89 -3.16
C GLN A 7 -7.02 -41.10 -4.41
N GLY A 8 -7.85 -41.17 -5.46
CA GLY A 8 -7.70 -40.33 -6.63
C GLY A 8 -7.94 -38.88 -6.25
N TYR A 9 -6.93 -38.02 -6.43
CA TYR A 9 -7.14 -36.59 -6.50
C TYR A 9 -7.85 -36.30 -7.82
N GLU A 10 -9.00 -35.66 -7.70
CA GLU A 10 -9.76 -35.19 -8.83
C GLU A 10 -8.96 -34.04 -9.47
N PRO A 11 -8.54 -34.16 -10.74
CA PRO A 11 -7.52 -33.30 -11.35
C PRO A 11 -7.94 -31.84 -11.51
N THR A 12 -9.24 -31.56 -11.39
CA THR A 12 -9.81 -30.21 -11.35
C THR A 12 -9.59 -29.49 -10.01
N TYR A 13 -9.16 -30.21 -8.96
CA TYR A 13 -9.05 -29.69 -7.58
C TYR A 13 -7.61 -29.45 -7.12
N GLY A 14 -6.61 -29.79 -7.93
CA GLY A 14 -5.20 -29.55 -7.64
C GLY A 14 -4.76 -28.20 -8.18
N ASN A 15 -4.66 -27.19 -7.32
CA ASN A 15 -4.07 -25.91 -7.72
C ASN A 15 -2.57 -26.12 -8.04
N VAL A 16 -2.18 -25.82 -9.29
CA VAL A 16 -0.82 -26.02 -9.86
C VAL A 16 0.25 -25.18 -9.14
N GLU A 17 -0.16 -24.27 -8.24
CA GLU A 17 0.72 -23.30 -7.56
C GLU A 17 1.43 -23.85 -6.31
N THR A 18 1.08 -25.04 -5.82
CA THR A 18 1.80 -25.61 -4.66
C THR A 18 3.12 -26.25 -5.09
N SER A 19 4.24 -25.64 -4.68
CA SER A 19 5.59 -26.22 -4.83
C SER A 19 5.57 -27.70 -4.46
N TYR A 20 6.14 -28.54 -5.32
CA TYR A 20 6.23 -30.00 -5.13
C TYR A 20 6.73 -30.38 -3.74
N VAL A 21 7.65 -29.61 -3.18
CA VAL A 21 8.18 -29.80 -1.81
C VAL A 21 7.09 -29.66 -0.76
N MET A 22 6.20 -28.67 -0.91
CA MET A 22 5.11 -28.44 0.03
C MET A 22 4.05 -29.55 -0.07
N VAL A 23 3.74 -30.00 -1.28
CA VAL A 23 2.86 -31.16 -1.52
C VAL A 23 3.45 -32.41 -0.87
N MET A 24 4.76 -32.65 -1.06
CA MET A 24 5.47 -33.79 -0.47
C MET A 24 5.46 -33.73 1.06
N ILE A 25 5.76 -32.57 1.67
CA ILE A 25 5.76 -32.40 3.13
C ILE A 25 4.35 -32.63 3.70
N ARG A 26 3.31 -32.06 3.08
CA ARG A 26 1.91 -32.23 3.51
C ARG A 26 1.47 -33.69 3.40
N ASN A 27 1.79 -34.35 2.30
CA ASN A 27 1.51 -35.77 2.11
C ASN A 27 2.24 -36.65 3.13
N THR A 28 3.49 -36.32 3.44
CA THR A 28 4.28 -37.03 4.47
C THR A 28 3.69 -36.82 5.87
N LEU A 29 3.28 -35.59 6.19
CA LEU A 29 2.66 -35.27 7.48
C LEU A 29 1.32 -36.00 7.65
N ALA A 30 0.51 -36.04 6.60
CA ALA A 30 -0.75 -36.76 6.61
C ALA A 30 -0.57 -38.28 6.75
N GLU A 31 0.44 -38.86 6.09
CA GLU A 31 0.84 -40.25 6.31
C GLU A 31 1.23 -40.53 7.76
N ILE A 32 2.01 -39.64 8.37
CA ILE A 32 2.42 -39.74 9.77
C ILE A 32 1.20 -39.64 10.70
N MET A 33 0.28 -38.69 10.46
CA MET A 33 -0.94 -38.54 11.25
C MET A 33 -1.86 -39.76 11.14
N LYS A 34 -1.97 -40.34 9.94
CA LYS A 34 -2.69 -41.61 9.72
C LYS A 34 -2.05 -42.75 10.53
N LYS A 35 -0.72 -42.87 10.52
CA LYS A 35 0.02 -43.87 11.33
C LYS A 35 -0.13 -43.64 12.83
N ALA A 36 -0.34 -42.39 13.26
CA ALA A 36 -0.60 -42.04 14.65
C ALA A 36 -2.06 -42.30 15.09
N GLY A 37 -2.93 -42.83 14.23
CA GLY A 37 -4.32 -43.14 14.55
C GLY A 37 -5.23 -41.92 14.63
N VAL A 38 -4.82 -40.77 14.07
CA VAL A 38 -5.67 -39.57 14.00
C VAL A 38 -6.63 -39.72 12.83
N GLU A 39 -7.80 -40.30 13.09
CA GLU A 39 -8.89 -40.44 12.10
C GLU A 39 -9.77 -39.17 12.06
N ASN A 40 -9.24 -38.07 11.53
CA ASN A 40 -10.09 -36.95 11.12
C ASN A 40 -10.57 -37.20 9.69
N SER A 41 -11.69 -37.90 9.54
CA SER A 41 -12.30 -38.22 8.23
C SER A 41 -12.82 -36.99 7.46
N GLY A 42 -12.93 -35.84 8.12
CA GLY A 42 -13.42 -34.59 7.54
C GLY A 42 -12.33 -33.56 7.22
N ILE A 43 -11.05 -33.86 7.45
CA ILE A 43 -9.96 -32.92 7.13
C ILE A 43 -8.95 -33.64 6.22
N GLY A 44 -9.10 -33.43 4.92
CA GLY A 44 -8.17 -34.00 3.95
C GLY A 44 -6.73 -33.50 4.17
N PRO A 45 -5.70 -34.28 3.83
CA PRO A 45 -4.28 -33.87 3.84
C PRO A 45 -4.02 -32.53 3.12
N VAL A 46 -4.86 -32.23 2.12
CA VAL A 46 -4.81 -31.02 1.29
C VAL A 46 -5.45 -29.82 2.00
N GLU A 47 -6.33 -30.03 2.97
CA GLU A 47 -7.02 -28.98 3.73
C GLU A 47 -6.13 -28.33 4.79
N TYR A 48 -5.08 -29.01 5.26
CA TYR A 48 -4.09 -28.44 6.20
C TYR A 48 -3.24 -27.30 5.62
N GLY A 49 -3.45 -26.96 4.35
CA GLY A 49 -3.08 -25.64 3.86
C GLY A 49 -3.84 -25.27 2.60
N MET A 50 -5.16 -25.45 2.66
CA MET A 50 -6.06 -24.78 1.73
C MET A 50 -5.81 -23.28 1.86
N GLU A 51 -5.29 -22.71 0.78
CA GLU A 51 -5.10 -21.29 0.60
C GLU A 51 -6.44 -20.60 0.81
N SER A 52 -6.61 -19.90 1.93
CA SER A 52 -7.78 -19.06 2.11
C SER A 52 -7.61 -17.86 1.18
N THR A 53 -8.35 -17.82 0.06
CA THR A 53 -8.37 -16.63 -0.83
C THR A 53 -8.71 -15.38 -0.04
N THR A 54 -9.60 -15.48 0.94
CA THR A 54 -9.91 -14.37 1.86
C THR A 54 -8.68 -13.92 2.62
N CYS A 55 -7.87 -14.84 3.15
CA CYS A 55 -6.60 -14.49 3.79
C CYS A 55 -5.63 -13.82 2.82
N ARG A 56 -5.51 -14.33 1.58
CA ARG A 56 -4.67 -13.72 0.53
C ARG A 56 -5.09 -12.30 0.23
N VAL A 57 -6.39 -12.08 -0.03
CA VAL A 57 -6.94 -10.75 -0.29
C VAL A 57 -6.73 -9.82 0.89
N VAL A 58 -6.94 -10.29 2.12
CA VAL A 58 -6.71 -9.49 3.33
C VAL A 58 -5.23 -9.12 3.47
N CYS A 59 -4.30 -10.07 3.30
CA CYS A 59 -2.86 -9.81 3.40
C CYS A 59 -2.40 -8.81 2.33
N VAL A 60 -2.86 -8.97 1.09
CA VAL A 60 -2.56 -8.03 0.00
C VAL A 60 -3.20 -6.67 0.27
N ALA A 61 -4.44 -6.61 0.78
CA ALA A 61 -5.09 -5.35 1.12
C ALA A 61 -4.32 -4.60 2.22
N VAL A 62 -3.89 -5.28 3.28
CA VAL A 62 -3.07 -4.69 4.35
C VAL A 62 -1.73 -4.18 3.79
N PHE A 63 -1.08 -4.95 2.93
CA PHE A 63 0.14 -4.50 2.23
C PHE A 63 -0.11 -3.27 1.34
N CYS A 64 -1.22 -3.25 0.59
CA CYS A 64 -1.64 -2.11 -0.22
C CYS A 64 -1.92 -0.86 0.63
N VAL A 65 -2.48 -1.01 1.83
CA VAL A 65 -2.67 0.11 2.79
C VAL A 65 -1.32 0.73 3.14
N ALA A 66 -0.32 -0.08 3.48
CA ALA A 66 1.02 0.41 3.81
C ALA A 66 1.65 1.16 2.63
N ILE A 67 1.60 0.59 1.42
CA ILE A 67 2.09 1.24 0.19
C ILE A 67 1.36 2.55 -0.10
N CYS A 68 0.02 2.59 0.04
CA CYS A 68 -0.75 3.82 -0.17
C CYS A 68 -0.38 4.91 0.85
N GLY A 69 -0.13 4.52 2.10
CA GLY A 69 0.37 5.43 3.14
C GLY A 69 1.69 6.08 2.74
N GLU A 70 2.60 5.32 2.14
CA GLU A 70 3.85 5.86 1.58
C GLU A 70 3.63 6.77 0.38
N ILE A 71 2.73 6.41 -0.53
CA ILE A 71 2.41 7.24 -1.70
C ILE A 71 1.87 8.61 -1.26
N PHE A 72 0.98 8.66 -0.26
CA PHE A 72 0.47 9.94 0.25
C PHE A 72 1.54 10.76 0.98
N SER A 73 2.46 10.10 1.68
CA SER A 73 3.62 10.77 2.29
C SER A 73 4.53 11.39 1.22
N MET A 74 4.80 10.65 0.14
CA MET A 74 5.56 11.13 -1.02
C MET A 74 4.85 12.29 -1.74
N GLU A 75 3.52 12.21 -1.91
CA GLU A 75 2.73 13.30 -2.49
C GLU A 75 2.81 14.56 -1.64
N THR A 76 2.71 14.42 -0.31
CA THR A 76 2.81 15.54 0.63
C THR A 76 4.20 16.18 0.56
N MET A 77 5.26 15.37 0.50
CA MET A 77 6.63 15.85 0.29
C MET A 77 6.80 16.54 -1.06
N ALA A 78 6.26 15.98 -2.14
CA ALA A 78 6.28 16.55 -3.48
C ALA A 78 5.62 17.94 -3.50
N ARG A 79 4.43 18.05 -2.89
CA ARG A 79 3.71 19.32 -2.72
C ARG A 79 4.52 20.32 -1.90
N PHE A 80 5.13 19.88 -0.80
CA PHE A 80 6.00 20.75 -0.01
C PHE A 80 7.19 21.28 -0.83
N LEU A 81 7.89 20.43 -1.57
CA LEU A 81 9.01 20.84 -2.43
C LEU A 81 8.57 21.79 -3.55
N TRP A 82 7.37 21.57 -4.09
CA TRP A 82 6.78 22.41 -5.13
C TRP A 82 6.38 23.80 -4.60
N TYR A 83 5.67 23.86 -3.48
CA TYR A 83 5.14 25.12 -2.92
C TYR A 83 6.12 25.88 -2.02
N SER A 84 7.17 25.23 -1.53
CA SER A 84 8.22 25.93 -0.78
C SER A 84 8.84 27.01 -1.66
N HIS A 85 9.19 28.17 -1.09
CA HIS A 85 9.80 29.26 -1.85
C HIS A 85 11.32 29.04 -1.99
N ASN A 86 11.92 29.56 -3.07
CA ASN A 86 13.37 29.53 -3.26
C ASN A 86 14.03 30.62 -2.40
N THR A 87 14.89 30.24 -1.44
CA THR A 87 15.53 31.18 -0.49
C THR A 87 16.31 32.31 -1.18
N GLY A 88 16.78 32.11 -2.42
CA GLY A 88 17.55 33.12 -3.17
C GLY A 88 16.73 34.23 -3.83
N GLN A 89 15.41 34.11 -3.94
CA GLN A 89 14.56 35.15 -4.58
C GLN A 89 13.99 36.17 -3.60
N TRP A 90 13.96 35.85 -2.31
CA TRP A 90 13.27 36.65 -1.27
C TRP A 90 14.18 37.50 -0.39
N ALA A 91 15.49 37.45 -0.58
CA ALA A 91 16.33 38.52 -0.05
C ALA A 91 16.18 39.68 -1.05
N PRO A 92 15.35 40.72 -0.78
CA PRO A 92 15.47 41.95 -1.54
C PRO A 92 16.96 42.31 -1.47
N LYS A 93 17.59 42.54 -2.63
CA LYS A 93 18.91 43.14 -2.65
C LYS A 93 18.75 44.42 -1.83
N ARG A 94 19.16 44.42 -0.56
CA ARG A 94 19.28 45.61 0.27
C ARG A 94 20.22 46.50 -0.52
N LYS A 95 19.66 47.33 -1.40
CA LYS A 95 20.35 48.51 -1.86
C LYS A 95 20.50 49.29 -0.58
N SER A 96 21.72 49.33 -0.08
CA SER A 96 22.14 50.24 0.98
C SER A 96 21.89 51.67 0.48
N THR A 97 20.63 52.08 0.51
CA THR A 97 20.18 53.44 0.24
C THR A 97 19.91 54.10 1.59
N TYR A 98 20.81 53.89 2.55
CA TYR A 98 20.73 54.53 3.87
C TYR A 98 21.26 55.96 3.89
N ASN A 99 21.62 56.53 2.73
CA ASN A 99 22.31 57.80 2.73
C ASN A 99 21.49 59.02 2.36
N ASN A 100 20.27 58.96 1.77
CA ASN A 100 19.57 60.19 1.38
C ASN A 100 18.05 60.05 1.14
N LEU A 101 17.23 59.70 2.12
CA LEU A 101 15.79 59.98 1.99
C LEU A 101 15.15 60.39 3.32
N GLN A 102 14.83 61.68 3.36
CA GLN A 102 13.90 62.29 4.29
C GLN A 102 12.61 61.47 4.35
N GLN A 103 12.29 61.10 5.59
CA GLN A 103 11.10 60.46 6.10
C GLN A 103 9.83 61.00 5.39
N LYS A 104 9.21 60.18 4.53
CA LYS A 104 7.88 60.46 3.97
C LYS A 104 6.84 59.86 4.94
N PRO A 105 5.97 60.67 5.58
CA PRO A 105 5.17 60.26 6.74
C PRO A 105 4.04 59.25 6.47
N ASP A 106 3.72 58.90 5.22
CA ASP A 106 2.56 58.07 4.89
C ASP A 106 2.91 56.75 4.16
N ALA A 107 4.18 56.33 4.17
CA ALA A 107 4.54 55.02 3.64
C ALA A 107 4.12 53.93 4.64
N PRO A 108 3.49 52.83 4.18
CA PRO A 108 3.18 51.70 5.06
C PRO A 108 4.46 51.20 5.75
N PRO A 109 4.38 50.79 7.03
CA PRO A 109 5.54 50.48 7.85
C PRO A 109 6.53 49.54 7.16
N GLU A 110 7.77 50.02 7.01
CA GLU A 110 8.93 49.34 6.40
C GLU A 110 9.33 48.05 7.18
N ASP A 111 8.71 47.85 8.34
CA ASP A 111 8.87 46.75 9.28
C ASP A 111 8.25 45.43 8.80
N ALA A 112 7.28 45.47 7.86
CA ALA A 112 6.66 44.25 7.33
C ALA A 112 7.61 43.38 6.50
N GLU A 113 8.66 43.94 5.89
CA GLU A 113 9.64 43.17 5.08
C GLU A 113 10.75 42.54 5.93
N ALA A 114 11.08 43.14 7.09
CA ALA A 114 12.09 42.58 7.99
C ALA A 114 11.59 41.31 8.71
N GLU A 115 10.27 41.21 8.93
CA GLU A 115 9.61 40.12 9.65
C GLU A 115 9.76 38.75 8.94
N TYR A 116 9.81 38.74 7.60
CA TYR A 116 9.88 37.50 6.82
C TYR A 116 11.23 36.79 6.85
N SER A 117 12.30 37.42 7.35
CA SER A 117 13.65 36.85 7.34
C SER A 117 14.01 36.01 8.57
N LYS A 118 13.14 35.99 9.60
CA LYS A 118 13.45 35.40 10.90
C LYS A 118 12.98 33.94 10.98
N TRP A 119 13.92 33.00 10.84
CA TRP A 119 13.68 31.54 10.94
C TRP A 119 13.53 31.04 12.39
N VAL A 120 13.97 31.84 13.35
CA VAL A 120 13.88 31.58 14.79
C VAL A 120 13.26 32.79 15.45
N GLU A 121 12.03 32.64 15.90
CA GLU A 121 11.34 33.65 16.68
C GLU A 121 11.38 33.25 18.15
N PHE A 122 11.87 34.16 18.98
CA PHE A 122 11.89 34.00 20.43
C PHE A 122 10.61 34.64 20.95
N ASP A 123 9.81 33.88 21.69
CA ASP A 123 8.64 34.42 22.38
C ASP A 123 9.08 35.53 23.33
N GLU A 124 8.59 36.75 23.10
CA GLU A 124 8.98 37.91 23.91
C GLU A 124 8.53 37.78 25.35
N ASN A 125 7.44 37.05 25.61
CA ASN A 125 6.97 36.79 26.97
C ASN A 125 7.97 35.96 27.77
N ALA A 126 8.74 35.11 27.09
CA ALA A 126 9.80 34.30 27.69
C ALA A 126 11.05 35.11 28.07
N LYS A 127 11.16 36.37 27.63
CA LYS A 127 12.27 37.25 28.02
C LYS A 127 12.11 37.82 29.43
N THR A 128 10.92 37.72 30.04
CA THR A 128 10.70 38.22 31.39
C THR A 128 11.54 37.42 32.40
N ASP A 129 12.24 38.10 33.32
CA ASP A 129 13.15 37.43 34.26
C ASP A 129 12.43 36.43 35.18
N LYS A 130 11.14 36.68 35.46
CA LYS A 130 10.26 35.74 36.19
C LYS A 130 10.11 34.40 35.46
N ALA A 131 10.08 34.43 34.14
CA ALA A 131 9.90 33.23 33.33
C ALA A 131 11.14 32.33 33.45
N LYS A 132 12.35 32.92 33.43
CA LYS A 132 13.63 32.18 33.60
C LYS A 132 13.72 31.41 34.93
N GLU A 133 13.15 31.95 36.01
CA GLU A 133 13.12 31.27 37.32
C GLU A 133 12.11 30.12 37.37
N ILE A 134 10.96 30.27 36.72
CA ILE A 134 9.85 29.32 36.78
C ILE A 134 10.08 28.10 35.84
N PHE A 135 10.73 28.28 34.70
CA PHE A 135 10.87 27.22 33.71
C PHE A 135 11.62 25.95 34.14
N PRO A 136 12.77 26.02 34.85
CA PRO A 136 13.42 24.80 35.32
C PRO A 136 12.53 24.03 36.32
N ILE A 137 11.62 24.72 37.03
CA ILE A 137 10.68 24.10 37.97
C ILE A 137 9.58 23.32 37.23
N ILE A 138 9.13 23.82 36.08
CA ILE A 138 8.10 23.16 35.24
C ILE A 138 8.72 22.06 34.35
N GLY A 139 10.05 21.91 34.35
CA GLY A 139 10.75 20.99 33.46
C GLY A 139 10.75 21.44 31.99
N LYS A 140 10.56 22.75 31.76
CA LYS A 140 10.65 23.34 30.42
C LYS A 140 12.09 23.61 30.04
N SER A 141 12.46 23.28 28.80
CA SER A 141 13.79 23.54 28.24
C SER A 141 13.86 24.96 27.67
N SER A 142 15.04 25.56 27.59
CA SER A 142 15.24 26.86 26.93
C SER A 142 14.76 26.87 25.46
N LEU A 143 14.69 25.70 24.83
CA LEU A 143 14.14 25.49 23.49
C LEU A 143 12.61 25.65 23.41
N ASP A 144 11.87 25.62 24.54
CA ASP A 144 10.40 25.78 24.61
C ASP A 144 9.91 27.18 24.24
N HIS A 145 10.82 28.13 24.13
CA HIS A 145 10.53 29.53 23.81
C HIS A 145 10.91 29.92 22.39
N VAL A 146 11.38 28.94 21.61
CA VAL A 146 11.83 29.15 20.24
C VAL A 146 10.80 28.53 19.31
N THR A 147 10.12 29.38 18.55
CA THR A 147 9.29 28.94 17.44
C THR A 147 10.16 28.90 16.18
N PHE A 148 10.21 27.73 15.55
CA PHE A 148 11.00 27.52 14.34
C PHE A 148 10.09 27.69 13.12
N LYS A 149 10.43 28.64 12.25
CA LYS A 149 9.74 28.90 10.99
C LYS A 149 10.61 28.43 9.82
N CYS A 150 9.98 27.82 8.81
CA CYS A 150 10.68 27.38 7.60
C CYS A 150 10.93 28.57 6.66
N ASN A 151 12.18 29.01 6.51
CA ASN A 151 12.57 30.14 5.65
C ASN A 151 12.93 29.71 4.21
N GLY A 152 12.01 29.01 3.56
CA GLY A 152 12.19 28.49 2.20
C GLY A 152 13.30 27.46 2.06
N VAL A 153 13.54 27.03 0.82
CA VAL A 153 14.52 25.99 0.49
C VAL A 153 15.40 26.46 -0.68
N THR A 154 16.72 26.25 -0.60
CA THR A 154 17.62 26.59 -1.72
C THR A 154 17.36 25.70 -2.93
N VAL A 155 17.56 26.22 -4.15
CA VAL A 155 17.27 25.47 -5.39
C VAL A 155 18.06 24.15 -5.46
N SER A 156 19.34 24.17 -5.07
CA SER A 156 20.17 22.96 -5.04
C SER A 156 19.61 21.91 -4.07
N TRP A 157 19.14 22.33 -2.89
CA TRP A 157 18.53 21.40 -1.93
C TRP A 157 17.19 20.86 -2.39
N LYS A 158 16.40 21.67 -3.11
CA LYS A 158 15.17 21.19 -3.77
C LYS A 158 15.47 20.14 -4.81
N LEU A 159 16.46 20.38 -5.68
CA LEU A 159 16.85 19.41 -6.72
C LEU A 159 17.31 18.09 -6.09
N PHE A 160 18.14 18.17 -5.06
CA PHE A 160 18.57 16.99 -4.29
C PHE A 160 17.39 16.25 -3.64
N SER A 161 16.47 16.98 -3.02
CA SER A 161 15.26 16.40 -2.41
C SER A 161 14.35 15.74 -3.46
N TRP A 162 14.20 16.35 -4.64
CA TRP A 162 13.46 15.75 -5.75
C TRP A 162 14.11 14.45 -6.24
N LEU A 163 15.44 14.41 -6.35
CA LEU A 163 16.17 13.20 -6.71
C LEU A 163 15.93 12.08 -5.68
N MET A 164 16.00 12.41 -4.38
CA MET A 164 15.71 11.46 -3.30
C MET A 164 14.25 10.97 -3.34
N LEU A 165 13.30 11.86 -3.63
CA LEU A 165 11.89 11.51 -3.77
C LEU A 165 11.65 10.58 -4.96
N VAL A 166 12.30 10.80 -6.10
CA VAL A 166 12.24 9.91 -7.26
C VAL A 166 12.84 8.54 -6.93
N GLY A 167 14.02 8.51 -6.30
CA GLY A 167 14.63 7.26 -5.84
C GLY A 167 13.72 6.46 -4.91
N ARG A 168 13.12 7.13 -3.91
CA ARG A 168 12.12 6.53 -3.02
C ARG A 168 10.90 6.01 -3.79
N SER A 169 10.39 6.79 -4.75
CA SER A 169 9.24 6.39 -5.57
C SER A 169 9.53 5.11 -6.36
N VAL A 170 10.73 4.99 -6.94
CA VAL A 170 11.16 3.77 -7.64
C VAL A 170 11.21 2.58 -6.69
N ILE A 171 11.77 2.75 -5.49
CA ILE A 171 11.82 1.68 -4.48
C ILE A 171 10.41 1.25 -4.09
N VAL A 172 9.50 2.18 -3.80
CA VAL A 172 8.12 1.86 -3.41
C VAL A 172 7.39 1.10 -4.53
N VAL A 173 7.52 1.51 -5.79
CA VAL A 173 6.90 0.84 -6.93
C VAL A 173 7.47 -0.57 -7.14
N GLN A 174 8.80 -0.72 -7.04
CA GLN A 174 9.46 -2.02 -7.15
C GLN A 174 9.07 -2.96 -6.00
N THR A 175 9.07 -2.46 -4.76
CA THR A 175 8.63 -3.23 -3.58
C THR A 175 7.16 -3.61 -3.69
N PHE A 176 6.30 -2.73 -4.21
CA PHE A 176 4.90 -3.06 -4.46
C PHE A 176 4.77 -4.22 -5.45
N TRP A 177 5.45 -4.16 -6.59
CA TRP A 177 5.37 -5.19 -7.62
C TRP A 177 5.94 -6.54 -7.16
N ASN A 178 7.14 -6.52 -6.59
CA ASN A 178 7.80 -7.73 -6.09
C ASN A 178 7.08 -8.30 -4.87
N GLY A 179 6.58 -7.45 -3.97
CA GLY A 179 5.81 -7.83 -2.81
C GLY A 179 4.46 -8.44 -3.17
N LEU A 180 3.76 -7.88 -4.16
CA LEU A 180 2.52 -8.45 -4.70
C LEU A 180 2.77 -9.86 -5.26
N ASN A 181 3.76 -10.01 -6.15
CA ASN A 181 4.11 -11.30 -6.71
C ASN A 181 4.51 -12.32 -5.63
N PHE A 182 5.27 -11.88 -4.62
CA PHE A 182 5.68 -12.72 -3.51
C PHE A 182 4.49 -13.18 -2.66
N LEU A 183 3.56 -12.28 -2.34
CA LEU A 183 2.35 -12.60 -1.56
C LEU A 183 1.38 -13.50 -2.32
N MET A 184 1.26 -13.31 -3.64
CA MET A 184 0.37 -14.11 -4.47
C MET A 184 0.92 -15.53 -4.70
N ASN A 185 2.24 -15.68 -4.85
CA ASN A 185 2.89 -16.99 -4.99
C ASN A 185 3.08 -17.75 -3.66
N THR A 186 2.73 -17.14 -2.52
CA THR A 186 2.82 -17.81 -1.22
C THR A 186 1.54 -18.62 -0.95
N GLY A 187 1.69 -19.95 -0.80
CA GLY A 187 0.56 -20.87 -0.57
C GLY A 187 0.25 -21.20 0.91
N GLY A 188 1.11 -20.80 1.85
CA GLY A 188 0.87 -21.01 3.28
C GLY A 188 0.18 -19.82 3.93
N ILE A 189 -0.91 -20.02 4.70
CA ILE A 189 -1.58 -18.92 5.44
C ILE A 189 -0.60 -18.23 6.40
N VAL A 190 0.13 -19.02 7.21
CA VAL A 190 1.10 -18.49 8.18
C VAL A 190 2.24 -17.77 7.45
N ASP A 191 2.77 -18.38 6.40
CA ASP A 191 3.84 -17.79 5.59
C ASP A 191 3.39 -16.49 4.95
N GLN A 192 2.15 -16.43 4.45
CA GLN A 192 1.59 -15.25 3.83
C GLN A 192 1.40 -14.09 4.83
N ILE A 193 0.94 -14.39 6.04
CA ILE A 193 0.85 -13.39 7.12
C ILE A 193 2.25 -12.91 7.50
N LEU A 194 3.21 -13.80 7.72
CA LEU A 194 4.59 -13.41 8.06
C LEU A 194 5.25 -12.60 6.95
N ASN A 195 5.06 -13.00 5.69
CA ASN A 195 5.59 -12.33 4.51
C ASN A 195 4.99 -10.92 4.34
N SER A 196 3.68 -10.77 4.54
CA SER A 196 3.03 -9.45 4.47
C SER A 196 3.51 -8.50 5.58
N LEU A 197 3.64 -8.99 6.81
CA LEU A 197 4.18 -8.20 7.92
C LEU A 197 5.65 -7.81 7.68
N ALA A 198 6.46 -8.72 7.15
CA ALA A 198 7.85 -8.44 6.80
C ALA A 198 7.97 -7.35 5.71
N LEU A 199 7.11 -7.40 4.69
CA LEU A 199 7.08 -6.37 3.64
C LEU A 199 6.68 -4.99 4.19
N ILE A 200 5.73 -4.93 5.12
CA ILE A 200 5.34 -3.67 5.79
C ILE A 200 6.52 -3.11 6.59
N PHE A 201 7.23 -3.97 7.32
CA PHE A 201 8.43 -3.57 8.05
C PHE A 201 9.53 -3.02 7.12
N ILE A 202 9.75 -3.65 5.96
CA ILE A 202 10.71 -3.16 4.96
C ILE A 202 10.31 -1.78 4.45
N ILE A 203 9.01 -1.54 4.24
CA ILE A 203 8.49 -0.23 3.82
C ILE A 203 8.72 0.84 4.89
N ASP A 204 8.52 0.52 6.17
CA ASP A 204 8.69 1.45 7.30
C ASP A 204 10.15 1.61 7.76
N LEU A 205 11.08 0.83 7.21
CA LEU A 205 12.47 0.78 7.63
C LEU A 205 13.15 2.16 7.54
N ASP A 206 12.80 2.96 6.55
CA ASP A 206 13.38 4.28 6.35
C ASP A 206 12.98 5.27 7.46
N ARG A 207 11.72 5.23 7.92
CA ARG A 207 11.21 6.01 9.04
C ARG A 207 11.86 5.56 10.33
N LEU A 208 12.02 4.25 10.51
CA LEU A 208 12.75 3.70 11.65
C LEU A 208 14.21 4.17 11.65
N MET A 209 14.90 4.09 10.51
CA MET A 209 16.27 4.59 10.38
C MET A 209 16.36 6.08 10.70
N PHE A 210 15.45 6.90 10.18
CA PHE A 210 15.41 8.33 10.46
C PHE A 210 15.23 8.59 11.97
N THR A 211 14.25 7.94 12.58
CA THR A 211 13.98 8.10 14.01
C THR A 211 15.11 7.55 14.88
N THR A 212 15.88 6.56 14.46
CA THR A 212 17.02 6.07 15.24
C THR A 212 18.27 6.94 15.06
N LEU A 213 18.54 7.39 13.83
CA LEU A 213 19.79 8.07 13.48
C LEU A 213 19.71 9.59 13.70
N ALA A 214 18.52 10.19 13.70
CA ALA A 214 18.36 11.60 13.98
C ALA A 214 18.77 11.93 15.43
N ARG A 215 19.63 12.94 15.59
CA ARG A 215 20.02 13.46 16.90
C ARG A 215 18.81 14.02 17.65
N GLY A 216 18.81 13.95 18.99
CA GLY A 216 17.72 14.45 19.83
C GLY A 216 17.31 15.89 19.50
N ILE A 217 18.29 16.80 19.39
CA ILE A 217 18.05 18.20 19.03
C ILE A 217 17.34 18.34 17.67
N THR A 218 17.70 17.53 16.67
CA THR A 218 17.05 17.58 15.35
C THR A 218 15.59 17.14 15.44
N LYS A 219 15.30 16.11 16.23
CA LYS A 219 13.92 15.66 16.49
C LYS A 219 13.12 16.75 17.20
N ASP A 220 13.70 17.38 18.21
CA ASP A 220 13.06 18.46 18.96
C ASP A 220 12.74 19.66 18.05
N ILE A 221 13.68 20.06 17.19
CA ILE A 221 13.46 21.14 16.22
C ILE A 221 12.36 20.75 15.22
N MET A 222 12.37 19.52 14.70
CA MET A 222 11.36 19.04 13.75
C MET A 222 9.95 18.94 14.33
N GLN A 223 9.82 18.57 15.60
CA GLN A 223 8.53 18.54 16.29
C GLN A 223 7.96 19.93 16.55
N ARG A 224 8.80 20.96 16.59
CA ARG A 224 8.43 22.36 16.86
C ARG A 224 8.35 23.23 15.63
N LEU A 225 8.71 22.69 14.47
CA LEU A 225 8.62 23.38 13.19
C LEU A 225 7.16 23.66 12.88
N GLU A 226 6.83 24.93 12.69
CA GLU A 226 5.48 25.30 12.28
C GLU A 226 5.17 24.69 10.90
N PRO A 227 3.97 24.12 10.70
CA PRO A 227 3.59 23.58 9.40
C PRO A 227 3.59 24.70 8.36
N LEU A 228 4.13 24.42 7.17
CA LEU A 228 4.18 25.38 6.07
C LEU A 228 2.75 25.78 5.68
N ARG A 229 2.35 27.00 6.04
CA ARG A 229 1.07 27.57 5.63
C ARG A 229 1.20 28.05 4.18
N VAL A 230 0.76 27.23 3.24
CA VAL A 230 0.53 27.68 1.87
C VAL A 230 -0.61 28.70 1.94
N LYS A 231 -0.32 29.99 1.69
CA LYS A 231 -1.38 31.00 1.59
C LYS A 231 -2.30 30.56 0.44
N PRO A 232 -3.59 30.28 0.70
CA PRO A 232 -4.50 29.92 -0.38
C PRO A 232 -4.55 31.08 -1.37
N MET A 233 -4.59 30.77 -2.67
CA MET A 233 -4.76 31.81 -3.68
C MET A 233 -6.03 32.60 -3.36
N PRO A 234 -6.02 33.94 -3.45
CA PRO A 234 -7.21 34.75 -3.25
C PRO A 234 -8.29 34.31 -4.25
N GLY A 235 -9.33 33.66 -3.75
CA GLY A 235 -10.41 33.03 -4.54
C GLY A 235 -10.65 31.56 -4.22
N ASP A 236 -9.63 30.80 -3.82
CA ASP A 236 -9.78 29.38 -3.49
C ASP A 236 -10.44 29.19 -2.12
N LEU A 237 -10.11 30.03 -1.14
CA LEU A 237 -10.73 30.00 0.18
C LEU A 237 -12.24 30.27 0.09
N GLU A 238 -12.66 31.22 -0.74
CA GLU A 238 -14.08 31.55 -0.91
C GLU A 238 -14.82 30.42 -1.64
N LYS A 239 -14.17 29.77 -2.62
CA LYS A 239 -14.71 28.58 -3.28
C LYS A 239 -14.84 27.41 -2.30
N GLU A 240 -13.84 27.16 -1.48
CA GLU A 240 -13.85 26.08 -0.49
C GLU A 240 -14.92 26.31 0.58
N LEU A 241 -15.06 27.54 1.08
CA LEU A 241 -16.12 27.91 2.03
C LEU A 241 -17.51 27.80 1.40
N LYS A 242 -17.69 28.26 0.14
CA LYS A 242 -18.95 28.07 -0.60
C LYS A 242 -19.26 26.60 -0.82
N GLN A 243 -18.24 25.79 -1.10
CA GLN A 243 -18.38 24.35 -1.33
C GLN A 243 -18.74 23.61 -0.03
N ARG A 244 -18.10 23.92 1.11
CA ARG A 244 -18.46 23.40 2.43
C ARG A 244 -19.90 23.73 2.82
N ARG A 245 -20.30 25.00 2.66
CA ARG A 245 -21.68 25.43 2.97
C ARG A 245 -22.72 24.70 2.11
N LYS A 246 -22.40 24.46 0.82
CA LYS A 246 -23.29 23.71 -0.07
C LYS A 246 -23.37 22.23 0.29
N SER A 247 -22.27 21.62 0.74
CA SER A 247 -22.27 20.21 1.18
C SER A 247 -23.01 19.97 2.50
N GLU A 248 -23.17 20.99 3.36
CA GLU A 248 -23.91 20.87 4.61
C GLU A 248 -25.44 20.81 4.42
N LEU A 249 -25.98 21.36 3.32
CA LEU A 249 -27.43 21.40 3.09
C LEU A 249 -28.00 20.14 2.40
N ASP A 250 -27.19 19.37 1.66
CA ASP A 250 -27.66 18.19 0.94
C ASP A 250 -27.38 16.91 1.76
N TRP A 251 -28.34 16.49 2.60
CA TRP A 251 -28.30 15.23 3.36
C TRP A 251 -28.97 14.04 2.64
N GLY A 252 -29.09 14.09 1.31
CA GLY A 252 -29.66 12.99 0.53
C GLY A 252 -28.74 11.76 0.43
N PHE A 253 -29.31 10.56 0.22
CA PHE A 253 -28.54 9.32 -0.01
C PHE A 253 -27.53 9.42 -1.17
N CYS A 254 -27.87 10.16 -2.23
CA CYS A 254 -26.95 10.44 -3.33
C CYS A 254 -25.79 11.38 -2.91
N SER A 255 -26.04 12.29 -1.97
CA SER A 255 -25.00 13.12 -1.34
C SER A 255 -24.14 12.29 -0.40
N PHE A 256 -24.69 11.32 0.35
CA PHE A 256 -23.90 10.38 1.14
C PHE A 256 -22.94 9.57 0.26
N LEU A 257 -23.37 9.04 -0.88
CA LEU A 257 -22.50 8.34 -1.83
C LEU A 257 -21.44 9.27 -2.43
N LYS A 258 -21.83 10.48 -2.82
CA LYS A 258 -20.89 11.48 -3.37
C LYS A 258 -19.89 11.98 -2.33
N ASN A 259 -20.32 12.16 -1.09
CA ASN A 259 -19.49 12.51 0.05
C ASN A 259 -18.63 11.33 0.48
N PHE A 260 -19.10 10.10 0.44
CA PHE A 260 -18.28 8.92 0.67
C PHE A 260 -17.16 8.84 -0.38
N VAL A 261 -17.48 9.07 -1.65
CA VAL A 261 -16.51 9.14 -2.76
C VAL A 261 -15.53 10.31 -2.62
N LEU A 262 -16.00 11.49 -2.22
CA LEU A 262 -15.17 12.70 -2.08
C LEU A 262 -14.33 12.72 -0.80
N ILE A 263 -14.91 12.30 0.33
CA ILE A 263 -14.27 12.26 1.65
C ILE A 263 -13.23 11.14 1.68
N ASN A 264 -13.50 10.02 1.02
CA ASN A 264 -12.60 8.88 1.01
C ASN A 264 -11.89 8.69 -0.34
N ARG A 265 -11.40 9.78 -0.94
CA ARG A 265 -10.49 9.67 -2.10
C ARG A 265 -9.35 8.69 -1.82
N SER A 266 -8.82 8.70 -0.60
CA SER A 266 -7.78 7.77 -0.16
C SER A 266 -8.24 6.32 -0.15
N THR A 267 -9.46 6.03 0.33
CA THR A 267 -10.02 4.67 0.33
C THR A 267 -10.34 4.19 -1.09
N LEU A 268 -10.80 5.08 -1.97
CA LEU A 268 -11.02 4.72 -3.38
C LEU A 268 -9.70 4.41 -4.09
N VAL A 269 -8.66 5.20 -3.85
CA VAL A 269 -7.32 4.90 -4.36
C VAL A 269 -6.83 3.57 -3.82
N LEU A 270 -7.03 3.30 -2.52
CA LEU A 270 -6.67 2.03 -1.91
C LEU A 270 -7.41 0.84 -2.56
N ILE A 271 -8.73 0.93 -2.72
CA ILE A 271 -9.53 -0.12 -3.37
C ILE A 271 -9.07 -0.31 -4.81
N ALA A 272 -8.88 0.78 -5.56
CA ALA A 272 -8.42 0.73 -6.95
C ALA A 272 -7.02 0.10 -7.07
N VAL A 273 -6.08 0.43 -6.19
CA VAL A 273 -4.73 -0.16 -6.16
C VAL A 273 -4.79 -1.63 -5.77
N THR A 274 -5.64 -1.99 -4.80
CA THR A 274 -5.77 -3.39 -4.33
C THR A 274 -6.41 -4.26 -5.40
N VAL A 275 -7.56 -3.86 -5.94
CA VAL A 275 -8.28 -4.59 -7.00
C VAL A 275 -7.48 -4.59 -8.29
N GLY A 276 -6.92 -3.44 -8.69
CA GLY A 276 -6.10 -3.31 -9.88
C GLY A 276 -4.81 -4.11 -9.80
N GLY A 277 -4.16 -4.15 -8.63
CA GLY A 277 -2.98 -4.98 -8.39
C GLY A 277 -3.29 -6.47 -8.54
N HIS A 278 -4.34 -6.96 -7.87
CA HIS A 278 -4.79 -8.35 -8.04
C HIS A 278 -5.13 -8.67 -9.50
N PHE A 279 -5.90 -7.81 -10.16
CA PHE A 279 -6.31 -8.02 -11.55
C PHE A 279 -5.09 -8.04 -12.48
N ALA A 280 -4.14 -7.13 -12.31
CA ALA A 280 -2.91 -7.10 -13.10
C ALA A 280 -2.08 -8.38 -12.92
N TYR A 281 -2.03 -8.92 -11.69
CA TYR A 281 -1.38 -10.20 -11.42
C TYR A 281 -2.07 -11.36 -12.16
N PHE A 282 -3.38 -11.51 -11.99
CA PHE A 282 -4.15 -12.57 -12.67
C PHE A 282 -4.08 -12.45 -14.19
N TYR A 283 -4.13 -11.24 -14.73
CA TYR A 283 -3.99 -11.01 -16.17
C TYR A 283 -2.64 -11.49 -16.73
N GLN A 284 -1.57 -11.44 -15.93
CA GLN A 284 -0.23 -11.85 -16.38
C GLN A 284 0.03 -13.35 -16.20
N HIS A 285 -0.53 -13.97 -15.17
CA HIS A 285 -0.23 -15.36 -14.79
C HIS A 285 -1.35 -16.36 -15.08
N CYS A 286 -2.56 -15.87 -15.34
CA CYS A 286 -3.73 -16.68 -15.55
C CYS A 286 -4.42 -16.32 -16.87
N ALA A 287 -5.16 -17.27 -17.42
CA ALA A 287 -6.07 -17.03 -18.52
C ALA A 287 -7.49 -16.85 -17.95
N MET A 288 -8.20 -15.88 -18.49
CA MET A 288 -9.57 -15.56 -18.09
C MET A 288 -10.52 -16.60 -18.70
N GLU A 289 -11.33 -17.25 -17.85
CA GLU A 289 -12.39 -18.17 -18.26
C GLU A 289 -13.71 -17.42 -18.45
N SER A 290 -14.06 -16.58 -17.47
CA SER A 290 -15.26 -15.76 -17.50
C SER A 290 -14.96 -14.30 -17.19
N SER A 291 -15.67 -13.42 -17.88
CA SER A 291 -15.52 -11.98 -17.70
C SER A 291 -15.91 -11.58 -16.28
N PRO A 292 -15.22 -10.60 -15.66
CA PRO A 292 -15.74 -9.96 -14.47
C PRO A 292 -17.14 -9.40 -14.75
N LEU A 293 -17.98 -9.35 -13.71
CA LEU A 293 -19.38 -8.88 -13.75
C LEU A 293 -20.35 -9.73 -14.59
N ASP A 294 -19.99 -10.95 -14.98
CA ASP A 294 -20.93 -11.86 -15.63
C ASP A 294 -21.96 -12.40 -14.63
N VAL A 295 -23.13 -11.78 -14.61
CA VAL A 295 -24.26 -12.14 -13.74
C VAL A 295 -24.78 -13.56 -14.06
N THR A 296 -24.55 -14.07 -15.28
CA THR A 296 -25.07 -15.37 -15.68
C THR A 296 -24.39 -16.54 -14.96
N GLN A 297 -23.16 -16.34 -14.48
CA GLN A 297 -22.42 -17.32 -13.69
C GLN A 297 -22.59 -17.12 -12.17
N TRP A 298 -23.40 -16.15 -11.74
CA TRP A 298 -23.57 -15.85 -10.32
C TRP A 298 -24.17 -17.06 -9.59
N GLY A 299 -23.33 -17.75 -8.81
CA GLY A 299 -23.71 -18.86 -7.95
C GLY A 299 -23.63 -20.24 -8.59
N SER A 300 -23.37 -20.34 -9.90
CA SER A 300 -23.25 -21.61 -10.62
C SER A 300 -21.85 -22.21 -10.58
N SER A 301 -20.80 -21.38 -10.59
CA SER A 301 -19.41 -21.79 -10.34
C SER A 301 -18.96 -21.39 -8.93
N SER A 302 -17.91 -22.02 -8.42
CA SER A 302 -17.21 -21.60 -7.20
C SER A 302 -15.84 -21.09 -7.61
N TYR A 303 -15.39 -19.96 -7.08
CA TYR A 303 -14.02 -19.45 -7.37
C TYR A 303 -12.99 -20.49 -6.96
N PHE A 304 -13.27 -21.12 -5.82
CA PHE A 304 -12.67 -22.33 -5.31
C PHE A 304 -13.77 -23.15 -4.64
N GLU A 305 -13.88 -24.44 -4.97
CA GLU A 305 -14.76 -25.36 -4.24
C GLU A 305 -14.27 -25.47 -2.78
N GLY A 306 -15.14 -25.15 -1.82
CA GLY A 306 -14.83 -25.14 -0.38
C GLY A 306 -14.92 -23.78 0.32
N GLN A 307 -15.23 -22.68 -0.38
CA GLN A 307 -15.40 -21.37 0.26
C GLN A 307 -16.83 -21.10 0.74
N THR A 308 -16.96 -20.60 1.98
CA THR A 308 -18.23 -20.13 2.55
C THR A 308 -18.68 -18.83 1.88
N ARG A 309 -19.77 -18.91 1.11
CA ARG A 309 -20.37 -17.81 0.35
C ARG A 309 -21.15 -16.86 1.27
N LEU A 310 -20.48 -15.96 1.99
CA LEU A 310 -21.21 -14.96 2.79
C LEU A 310 -21.77 -13.80 1.93
N LEU A 311 -21.14 -13.48 0.78
CA LEU A 311 -21.47 -12.31 -0.05
C LEU A 311 -21.15 -12.53 -1.56
N GLY A 312 -21.80 -13.48 -2.23
CA GLY A 312 -21.74 -13.58 -3.70
C GLY A 312 -20.39 -13.92 -4.35
N GLY A 313 -19.34 -14.17 -3.56
CA GLY A 313 -18.03 -14.66 -4.03
C GLY A 313 -17.16 -13.58 -4.70
N TRP A 314 -15.84 -13.78 -4.65
CA TRP A 314 -14.87 -12.91 -5.34
C TRP A 314 -14.94 -13.04 -6.88
N GLU A 315 -15.62 -14.08 -7.39
CA GLU A 315 -15.85 -14.35 -8.83
C GLU A 315 -16.56 -13.21 -9.53
N PHE A 316 -17.56 -12.60 -8.87
CA PHE A 316 -18.30 -11.50 -9.49
C PHE A 316 -17.39 -10.31 -9.80
N VAL A 317 -16.44 -10.03 -8.89
CA VAL A 317 -15.55 -8.87 -9.00
C VAL A 317 -14.38 -9.15 -9.94
N PHE A 318 -13.79 -10.35 -9.88
CA PHE A 318 -12.57 -10.66 -10.61
C PHE A 318 -12.78 -11.49 -11.87
N GLY A 319 -13.91 -12.19 -12.02
CA GLY A 319 -14.11 -13.22 -13.06
C GLY A 319 -13.54 -14.57 -12.64
N GLY A 320 -13.79 -15.60 -13.45
CA GLY A 320 -13.15 -16.92 -13.33
C GLY A 320 -11.80 -16.94 -14.05
N TRP A 321 -10.79 -17.51 -13.40
CA TRP A 321 -9.42 -17.61 -13.92
C TRP A 321 -8.88 -19.02 -13.77
N TYR A 322 -8.13 -19.49 -14.76
CA TYR A 322 -7.32 -20.70 -14.66
C TYR A 322 -5.86 -20.36 -14.87
N SER A 323 -4.96 -21.03 -14.14
CA SER A 323 -3.53 -20.84 -14.29
C SER A 323 -3.07 -21.31 -15.68
N GLN A 324 -2.20 -20.52 -16.31
CA GLN A 324 -1.56 -20.99 -17.55
C GLN A 324 -0.56 -22.10 -17.22
N PRO A 325 -0.39 -23.10 -18.10
CA PRO A 325 0.65 -24.09 -17.92
C PRO A 325 2.02 -23.40 -17.85
N THR A 326 2.78 -23.68 -16.80
CA THR A 326 4.16 -23.20 -16.70
C THR A 326 5.01 -24.05 -17.64
N VAL A 327 5.64 -23.39 -18.62
CA VAL A 327 6.65 -24.01 -19.47
C VAL A 327 8.00 -23.76 -18.82
N ASP A 328 8.73 -24.83 -18.52
CA ASP A 328 10.09 -24.69 -18.03
C ASP A 328 10.94 -24.01 -19.12
N LYS A 329 11.64 -22.93 -18.78
CA LYS A 329 12.49 -22.23 -19.76
C LYS A 329 13.62 -23.11 -20.30
N TYR A 330 13.98 -24.17 -19.57
CA TYR A 330 15.08 -25.07 -19.95
C TYR A 330 14.59 -26.39 -20.55
N SER A 331 13.30 -26.68 -20.45
CA SER A 331 12.68 -27.89 -20.94
C SER A 331 11.46 -27.47 -21.75
N GLU A 332 11.49 -27.70 -23.08
CA GLU A 332 10.31 -27.48 -23.95
C GLU A 332 9.07 -28.29 -23.50
N ASN A 333 9.21 -29.18 -22.52
CA ASN A 333 8.08 -29.87 -21.91
C ASN A 333 7.38 -28.95 -20.90
N ALA A 334 6.08 -28.73 -21.12
CA ALA A 334 5.20 -28.10 -20.14
C ALA A 334 5.22 -28.91 -18.84
N THR A 335 5.48 -28.24 -17.72
CA THR A 335 5.63 -28.89 -16.42
C THR A 335 4.30 -29.36 -15.82
N CYS A 336 3.16 -28.87 -16.32
CA CYS A 336 1.81 -29.35 -16.04
C CYS A 336 0.83 -28.63 -16.99
N THR A 337 0.05 -29.38 -17.79
CA THR A 337 -1.15 -28.82 -18.42
C THR A 337 -2.35 -29.06 -17.50
N PRO A 338 -3.05 -28.02 -17.02
CA PRO A 338 -4.27 -28.21 -16.25
C PRO A 338 -5.29 -28.96 -17.13
N ALA A 339 -6.05 -29.87 -16.53
CA ALA A 339 -7.14 -30.54 -17.22
C ALA A 339 -8.19 -29.47 -17.55
N VAL A 340 -8.20 -28.98 -18.79
CA VAL A 340 -9.23 -28.05 -19.25
C VAL A 340 -10.48 -28.89 -19.53
N PRO A 341 -11.56 -28.76 -18.74
CA PRO A 341 -12.82 -29.41 -19.08
C PRO A 341 -13.28 -28.83 -20.43
N ASP A 342 -13.58 -29.70 -21.39
CA ASP A 342 -14.17 -29.26 -22.65
C ASP A 342 -15.60 -28.75 -22.39
N LEU A 343 -15.69 -27.46 -22.07
CA LEU A 343 -16.93 -26.76 -21.73
C LEU A 343 -17.99 -26.85 -22.83
N ARG A 344 -17.61 -27.21 -24.07
CA ARG A 344 -18.59 -27.39 -25.17
C ARG A 344 -19.37 -28.69 -25.08
N THR A 345 -18.82 -29.73 -24.47
CA THR A 345 -19.43 -31.06 -24.56
C THR A 345 -20.18 -31.49 -23.30
N HIS A 346 -20.06 -30.76 -22.18
CA HIS A 346 -20.57 -31.15 -20.85
C HIS A 346 -20.22 -32.60 -20.44
N ASN A 347 -19.31 -33.26 -21.18
CA ASN A 347 -19.00 -34.66 -21.04
C ASN A 347 -17.68 -34.77 -20.30
N ILE A 348 -17.76 -34.68 -18.97
CA ILE A 348 -16.63 -34.73 -18.03
C ILE A 348 -15.77 -36.00 -18.26
N SER A 349 -16.38 -37.07 -18.79
CA SER A 349 -15.74 -38.34 -19.13
C SER A 349 -14.66 -38.27 -20.23
N LYS A 350 -14.50 -37.12 -20.91
CA LYS A 350 -13.49 -36.92 -21.97
C LYS A 350 -12.48 -35.81 -21.68
N ALA A 351 -12.44 -35.27 -20.47
CA ALA A 351 -11.31 -34.43 -20.08
C ALA A 351 -10.03 -35.25 -20.26
N SER A 352 -9.12 -34.77 -21.12
CA SER A 352 -7.81 -35.41 -21.32
C SER A 352 -7.12 -35.52 -19.96
N GLU A 353 -6.62 -36.71 -19.63
CA GLU A 353 -5.84 -36.91 -18.41
C GLU A 353 -4.72 -35.87 -18.35
N PRO A 354 -4.44 -35.30 -17.17
CA PRO A 354 -3.36 -34.33 -17.04
C PRO A 354 -2.01 -35.02 -17.35
N GLU A 355 -1.51 -34.83 -18.57
CA GLU A 355 -0.20 -35.29 -18.99
C GLU A 355 0.89 -34.32 -18.51
N GLY A 356 2.07 -34.86 -18.16
CA GLY A 356 3.29 -34.04 -18.03
C GLY A 356 3.62 -33.45 -16.66
N CYS A 357 2.87 -33.70 -15.59
CA CYS A 357 3.13 -33.11 -14.26
C CYS A 357 4.41 -33.57 -13.52
N GLY A 358 5.34 -34.27 -14.18
CA GLY A 358 6.57 -34.78 -13.56
C GLY A 358 6.33 -35.75 -12.39
N LEU A 359 5.09 -36.21 -12.20
CA LEU A 359 4.74 -37.16 -11.16
C LEU A 359 5.28 -38.55 -11.54
N PRO A 360 5.91 -39.29 -10.62
CA PRO A 360 6.36 -40.65 -10.90
C PRO A 360 5.19 -41.51 -11.39
N SER A 361 5.42 -42.41 -12.34
CA SER A 361 4.36 -43.15 -13.07
C SER A 361 3.22 -43.79 -12.24
N PRO A 362 3.38 -44.19 -10.96
CA PRO A 362 2.25 -44.66 -10.17
C PRO A 362 1.26 -43.56 -9.73
N TRP A 363 1.60 -42.28 -9.89
CA TRP A 363 0.83 -41.11 -9.46
C TRP A 363 0.20 -40.35 -10.64
N SER A 364 0.65 -40.66 -11.87
CA SER A 364 0.11 -40.10 -13.11
C SER A 364 -1.10 -40.87 -13.64
N LYS A 365 -1.47 -41.98 -13.00
CA LYS A 365 -2.68 -42.76 -13.29
C LYS A 365 -3.77 -42.47 -12.27
#